data_AF-A0A8J2SXL1-F1
#
_entry.id   AF-A0A8J2SXL1-F1
#
_cell.length_a   1.000
_cell.length_b   1.000
_cell.length_c   1.000
_cell.angle_alpha   90.00
_cell.angle_beta   90.00
_cell.angle_gamma   90.00
#
_symmetry.space_group_name_H-M   'P 1'
#
loop_
_entity.id
_entity.type
_entity.pdbx_description
1 polymer ?
#
loop_
_entity_poly.entity_id
_entity_poly.type
_entity_poly.pdbx_seq_one_letter_code
_entity_poly.pdbx_strand_id
1 'polypeptide(L)'
;MNLNGEPATTRLSGLMKSVVLCTTGLPPGEREEICEMARAMGAAVNDNLSRMTTHLVCATVKGAKYDATMHSPLRGQIYLVTPEYVRCCHTTIARLDERKYPTLALSGLRISISGFESASREVLREAIVATGGAYIPTLNAGTTDVLVARRATGAKYHAAAAWNIPCVSRGWLDDSLIYGHRRDMRKYTLSDVKLMGKRKRDLGLEIENNIAELVRATHDTCVSRAFDSVIAFVAECSIPDTVRSDIDVLLSYGQGTRLPVLAAAVTHVIVPPNLSPTSYQITHWSQHTNSAHVVKASWIAASATSGSRQPEVFFAVC
;
A
#
# COMPACT_ATOMS: atom_id res chain seq x y z
N MET A 1 5.23 -25.98 38.95
CA MET A 1 6.68 -25.93 39.25
C MET A 1 7.40 -26.92 38.35
N ASN A 2 8.61 -26.61 37.89
CA ASN A 2 9.49 -27.60 37.26
C ASN A 2 10.29 -28.36 38.34
N LEU A 3 11.08 -29.35 37.92
CA LEU A 3 11.97 -30.16 38.79
C LEU A 3 12.98 -29.32 39.61
N ASN A 4 13.13 -28.03 39.32
CA ASN A 4 14.06 -27.10 39.98
C ASN A 4 13.35 -26.06 40.86
N GLY A 5 12.03 -26.14 41.06
CA GLY A 5 11.30 -25.27 41.99
C GLY A 5 11.13 -23.81 41.55
N GLU A 6 11.48 -23.46 40.31
CA GLU A 6 11.31 -22.08 39.84
C GLU A 6 9.83 -21.76 39.56
N PRO A 7 9.34 -20.57 39.98
CA PRO A 7 8.00 -20.14 39.63
C PRO A 7 7.89 -19.91 38.11
N ALA A 8 6.72 -20.20 37.52
CA ALA A 8 6.50 -20.12 36.08
C ALA A 8 6.83 -18.73 35.48
N THR A 9 6.74 -17.69 36.31
CA THR A 9 7.14 -16.31 36.01
C THR A 9 8.62 -16.16 35.66
N THR A 10 9.51 -16.97 36.25
CA THR A 10 10.96 -16.90 35.98
C THR A 10 11.30 -17.36 34.56
N ARG A 11 10.59 -18.38 34.04
CA ARG A 11 10.78 -18.90 32.67
C ARG A 11 10.36 -17.93 31.57
N LEU A 12 9.32 -17.12 31.81
CA LEU A 12 8.79 -16.18 30.82
C LEU A 12 9.57 -14.86 30.79
N SER A 13 10.11 -14.44 31.94
CA SER A 13 10.68 -13.10 32.16
C SER A 13 11.84 -12.68 31.23
N GLY A 14 12.46 -13.62 30.50
CA GLY A 14 13.56 -13.34 29.58
C GLY A 14 13.13 -13.11 28.12
N LEU A 15 11.93 -13.54 27.72
CA LEU A 15 11.54 -13.65 26.30
C LEU A 15 11.47 -12.29 25.60
N MET A 16 10.97 -11.27 26.29
CA MET A 16 10.74 -9.93 25.76
C MET A 16 11.54 -8.86 26.52
N LYS A 17 12.65 -9.22 27.18
CA LYS A 17 13.43 -8.28 28.01
C LYS A 17 13.93 -7.02 27.27
N SER A 18 14.12 -7.08 25.95
CA SER A 18 14.50 -5.95 25.10
C SER A 18 13.32 -5.22 24.44
N VAL A 19 12.09 -5.61 24.76
CA VAL A 19 10.87 -5.03 24.19
C VAL A 19 10.40 -3.89 25.08
N VAL A 20 10.16 -2.73 24.47
CA VAL A 20 9.47 -1.60 25.07
C VAL A 20 8.19 -1.39 24.28
N LEU A 21 7.09 -1.79 24.88
CA LEU A 21 5.77 -1.91 24.27
C LEU A 21 4.90 -0.69 24.60
N CYS A 22 4.23 -0.16 23.59
CA CYS A 22 3.12 0.76 23.74
C CYS A 22 1.89 0.19 23.03
N THR A 23 0.69 0.55 23.47
CA THR A 23 -0.57 0.08 22.87
C THR A 23 -1.38 1.24 22.30
N THR A 24 -2.16 0.99 21.24
CA THR A 24 -3.11 1.95 20.67
C THR A 24 -4.41 1.29 20.19
N GLY A 25 -5.53 1.93 20.51
CA GLY A 25 -6.87 1.55 20.06
C GLY A 25 -7.43 0.23 20.61
N LEU A 26 -6.81 -0.35 21.64
CA LEU A 26 -7.35 -1.51 22.34
C LEU A 26 -8.44 -1.08 23.33
N PRO A 27 -9.57 -1.82 23.42
CA PRO A 27 -10.52 -1.71 24.52
C PRO A 27 -9.82 -1.87 25.89
N PRO A 28 -10.34 -1.27 26.99
CA PRO A 28 -9.67 -1.30 28.30
C PRO A 28 -9.30 -2.70 28.80
N GLY A 29 -10.23 -3.66 28.75
CA GLY A 29 -9.96 -5.04 29.20
C GLY A 29 -8.93 -5.77 28.35
N GLU A 30 -9.02 -5.64 27.01
CA GLU A 30 -8.02 -6.21 26.11
C GLU A 30 -6.63 -5.56 26.29
N ARG A 31 -6.60 -4.24 26.53
CA ARG A 31 -5.35 -3.54 26.81
C ARG A 31 -4.69 -4.09 28.07
N GLU A 32 -5.45 -4.28 29.14
CA GLU A 32 -4.96 -4.82 30.40
C GLU A 32 -4.36 -6.22 30.20
N GLU A 33 -5.13 -7.12 29.59
CA GLU A 33 -4.71 -8.49 29.22
C GLU A 33 -3.36 -8.50 28.45
N ILE A 34 -3.28 -7.71 27.37
CA ILE A 34 -2.07 -7.64 26.52
C ILE A 34 -0.87 -7.09 27.31
N CYS A 35 -1.09 -6.07 28.14
CA CYS A 35 -0.01 -5.48 28.94
C CYS A 35 0.48 -6.44 30.03
N GLU A 36 -0.41 -7.20 30.66
CA GLU A 36 -0.06 -8.23 31.64
C GLU A 36 0.77 -9.35 31.02
N MET A 37 0.34 -9.91 29.88
CA MET A 37 1.11 -10.93 29.16
C MET A 37 2.50 -10.41 28.75
N ALA A 38 2.58 -9.19 28.23
CA ALA A 38 3.86 -8.58 27.86
C ALA A 38 4.80 -8.41 29.06
N ARG A 39 4.29 -7.93 30.20
CA ARG A 39 5.08 -7.79 31.44
C ARG A 39 5.52 -9.15 32.00
N ALA A 40 4.65 -10.15 31.96
CA ALA A 40 4.99 -11.52 32.37
C ALA A 40 6.15 -12.10 31.53
N MET A 41 6.24 -11.73 30.26
CA MET A 41 7.35 -12.08 29.36
C MET A 41 8.59 -11.17 29.48
N GLY A 42 8.57 -10.19 30.40
CA GLY A 42 9.70 -9.29 30.66
C GLY A 42 9.75 -8.02 29.83
N ALA A 43 8.72 -7.69 29.04
CA ALA A 43 8.66 -6.43 28.30
C ALA A 43 8.43 -5.24 29.24
N ALA A 44 9.07 -4.11 28.95
CA ALA A 44 8.67 -2.82 29.53
C ALA A 44 7.42 -2.32 28.81
N VAL A 45 6.40 -1.86 29.55
CA VAL A 45 5.15 -1.34 28.97
C VAL A 45 4.97 0.12 29.35
N ASN A 46 4.87 0.98 28.33
CA ASN A 46 4.69 2.42 28.49
C ASN A 46 3.34 2.87 27.96
N ASP A 47 2.70 3.77 28.70
CA ASP A 47 1.42 4.36 28.27
C ASP A 47 1.57 5.35 27.13
N ASN A 48 2.74 5.98 27.02
CA ASN A 48 3.03 6.96 25.98
C ASN A 48 4.11 6.43 25.03
N LEU A 49 4.00 6.82 23.77
CA LEU A 49 5.03 6.58 22.78
C LEU A 49 6.30 7.34 23.18
N SER A 50 7.45 6.67 23.22
CA SER A 50 8.73 7.26 23.56
C SER A 50 9.81 6.88 22.54
N ARG A 51 10.97 7.53 22.61
CA ARG A 51 12.13 7.18 21.74
C ARG A 51 12.65 5.77 21.98
N MET A 52 12.33 5.18 23.13
CA MET A 52 12.72 3.81 23.46
C MET A 52 11.69 2.78 23.00
N THR A 53 10.50 3.20 22.56
CA THR A 53 9.47 2.27 22.10
C THR A 53 9.98 1.45 20.93
N THR A 54 9.98 0.13 21.07
CA THR A 54 10.35 -0.80 20.00
C THR A 54 9.14 -1.43 19.33
N HIS A 55 8.01 -1.52 20.04
CA HIS A 55 6.78 -2.13 19.54
C HIS A 55 5.56 -1.25 19.85
N LEU A 56 4.73 -1.04 18.83
CA LEU A 56 3.40 -0.46 19.00
C LEU A 56 2.37 -1.55 18.65
N VAL A 57 1.67 -2.04 19.67
CA VAL A 57 0.56 -2.97 19.49
C VAL A 57 -0.68 -2.19 19.08
N CYS A 58 -1.19 -2.46 17.88
CA CYS A 58 -2.28 -1.70 17.28
C CYS A 58 -3.50 -2.60 17.04
N ALA A 59 -4.64 -2.25 17.64
CA ALA A 59 -5.94 -2.71 17.13
C ALA A 59 -6.48 -1.81 16.01
N THR A 60 -5.92 -0.60 15.88
CA THR A 60 -6.33 0.34 14.85
C THR A 60 -5.17 1.17 14.32
N VAL A 61 -5.26 1.57 13.05
CA VAL A 61 -4.36 2.53 12.41
C VAL A 61 -4.78 3.99 12.65
N LYS A 62 -5.73 4.23 13.56
CA LYS A 62 -6.21 5.56 13.97
C LYS A 62 -5.44 6.10 15.18
N GLY A 63 -5.49 7.41 15.33
CA GLY A 63 -5.11 8.10 16.56
C GLY A 63 -3.65 8.53 16.64
N ALA A 64 -3.38 9.43 17.59
CA ALA A 64 -2.13 10.17 17.71
C ALA A 64 -0.89 9.29 17.86
N LYS A 65 -0.99 8.15 18.55
CA LYS A 65 0.15 7.23 18.73
C LYS A 65 0.57 6.57 17.40
N TYR A 66 -0.40 6.10 16.61
CA TYR A 66 -0.11 5.54 15.29
C TYR A 66 0.44 6.63 14.35
N ASP A 67 -0.21 7.80 14.33
CA ASP A 67 0.24 8.94 13.53
C ASP A 67 1.65 9.37 13.88
N ALA A 68 1.98 9.48 15.18
CA ALA A 68 3.32 9.82 15.64
C ALA A 68 4.36 8.81 15.16
N THR A 69 4.06 7.51 15.19
CA THR A 69 4.96 6.48 14.64
C THR A 69 5.18 6.63 13.13
N MET A 70 4.14 7.00 12.37
CA MET A 70 4.25 7.21 10.92
C MET A 70 5.04 8.44 10.51
N HIS A 71 5.11 9.45 11.38
CA HIS A 71 5.85 10.70 11.16
C HIS A 71 7.17 10.76 11.93
N SER A 72 7.47 9.77 12.77
CA SER A 72 8.68 9.73 13.59
C SER A 72 9.94 9.54 12.73
N PRO A 73 11.08 10.15 13.10
CA PRO A 73 12.39 9.79 12.53
C PRO A 73 12.75 8.31 12.73
N LEU A 74 12.12 7.66 13.71
CA LEU A 74 12.26 6.22 13.99
C LEU A 74 11.32 5.36 13.15
N ARG A 75 10.68 5.93 12.11
CA ARG A 75 9.85 5.17 11.16
C ARG A 75 10.66 4.02 10.57
N GLY A 76 10.13 2.81 10.68
CA GLY A 76 10.80 1.57 10.27
C GLY A 76 11.65 0.90 11.36
N GLN A 77 11.83 1.55 12.51
CA GLN A 77 12.50 0.98 13.70
C GLN A 77 11.51 0.48 14.75
N ILE A 78 10.25 0.94 14.70
CA ILE A 78 9.16 0.48 15.57
C ILE A 78 8.36 -0.58 14.83
N TYR A 79 8.22 -1.76 15.43
CA TYR A 79 7.35 -2.82 14.92
C TYR A 79 5.88 -2.47 15.19
N LEU A 80 5.08 -2.39 14.13
CA LEU A 80 3.63 -2.26 14.20
C LEU A 80 2.99 -3.65 14.19
N VAL A 81 2.60 -4.13 15.37
CA VAL A 81 2.11 -5.51 15.52
C VAL A 81 0.66 -5.57 16.00
N THR A 82 -0.05 -6.63 15.67
CA THR A 82 -1.38 -6.89 16.22
C THR A 82 -1.29 -7.38 17.66
N PRO A 83 -2.39 -7.33 18.45
CA PRO A 83 -2.45 -7.94 19.78
C PRO A 83 -2.09 -9.44 19.78
N GLU A 84 -2.37 -10.11 18.66
CA GLU A 84 -2.11 -11.53 18.48
C GLU A 84 -0.63 -11.89 18.59
N TYR A 85 0.27 -10.96 18.24
CA TYR A 85 1.71 -11.13 18.47
C TYR A 85 2.02 -11.47 19.92
N VAL A 86 1.48 -10.67 20.86
CA VAL A 86 1.73 -10.83 22.30
C VAL A 86 1.06 -12.11 22.80
N ARG A 87 -0.19 -12.38 22.39
CA ARG A 87 -0.93 -13.59 22.75
C ARG A 87 -0.20 -14.87 22.32
N CYS A 88 0.23 -14.91 21.06
CA CYS A 88 0.96 -16.04 20.51
C CYS A 88 2.32 -16.22 21.20
N CYS A 89 3.08 -15.14 21.44
CA CYS A 89 4.36 -15.25 22.16
C CYS A 89 4.16 -15.81 23.58
N HIS A 90 3.12 -15.35 24.28
CA HIS A 90 2.80 -15.81 25.63
C HIS A 90 2.38 -17.28 25.64
N THR A 91 1.49 -17.68 24.72
CA THR A 91 0.96 -19.05 24.62
C THR A 91 2.03 -20.04 24.19
N THR A 92 2.89 -19.66 23.24
CA THR A 92 3.97 -20.52 22.73
C THR A 92 5.22 -20.49 23.61
N ILE A 93 5.29 -19.60 24.60
CA ILE A 93 6.44 -19.42 25.49
C ILE A 93 7.71 -19.15 24.66
N ALA A 94 7.59 -18.31 23.62
CA ALA A 94 8.67 -17.96 22.71
C ALA A 94 8.49 -16.55 22.16
N ARG A 95 9.59 -15.83 21.92
CA ARG A 95 9.52 -14.59 21.13
C ARG A 95 9.41 -14.97 19.65
N LEU A 96 8.27 -14.64 19.07
CA LEU A 96 7.99 -14.90 17.66
C LEU A 96 8.51 -13.75 16.79
N ASP A 97 8.59 -14.00 15.48
CA ASP A 97 8.93 -12.99 14.48
C ASP A 97 7.79 -11.97 14.35
N GLU A 98 8.07 -10.72 14.67
CA GLU A 98 7.13 -9.60 14.60
C GLU A 98 6.50 -9.45 13.21
N ARG A 99 7.25 -9.80 12.15
CA ARG A 99 6.82 -9.66 10.75
C ARG A 99 5.65 -10.56 10.38
N LYS A 100 5.40 -11.61 11.17
CA LYS A 100 4.26 -12.52 10.98
C LYS A 100 2.95 -11.98 11.54
N TYR A 101 3.01 -10.91 12.33
CA TYR A 101 1.86 -10.31 13.00
C TYR A 101 1.71 -8.81 12.70
N PRO A 102 1.79 -8.37 11.42
CA PRO A 102 1.78 -6.95 11.09
C PRO A 102 0.39 -6.35 11.37
N THR A 103 0.37 -5.10 11.83
CA THR A 103 -0.88 -4.31 11.81
C THR A 103 -1.29 -4.06 10.36
N LEU A 104 -2.49 -4.47 9.98
CA LEU A 104 -2.97 -4.30 8.62
C LEU A 104 -3.27 -2.83 8.30
N ALA A 105 -3.12 -2.48 7.03
CA ALA A 105 -3.12 -1.09 6.57
C ALA A 105 -4.39 -0.30 6.92
N LEU A 106 -5.54 -0.98 7.03
CA LEU A 106 -6.84 -0.37 7.28
C LEU A 106 -7.45 -0.77 8.62
N SER A 107 -6.69 -1.40 9.52
CA SER A 107 -7.19 -1.91 10.80
C SER A 107 -8.02 -0.88 11.57
N GLY A 108 -9.28 -1.23 11.83
CA GLY A 108 -10.22 -0.40 12.59
C GLY A 108 -10.75 0.86 11.86
N LEU A 109 -10.47 1.02 10.56
CA LEU A 109 -11.12 2.05 9.75
C LEU A 109 -12.48 1.59 9.24
N ARG A 110 -13.48 2.47 9.28
CA ARG A 110 -14.79 2.28 8.65
C ARG A 110 -14.85 3.10 7.37
N ILE A 111 -14.86 2.43 6.23
CA ILE A 111 -14.65 3.03 4.92
C ILE A 111 -15.92 2.92 4.09
N SER A 112 -16.41 4.04 3.59
CA SER A 112 -17.47 4.07 2.57
C SER A 112 -16.87 4.35 1.20
N ILE A 113 -17.52 3.87 0.14
CA ILE A 113 -17.10 4.11 -1.24
C ILE A 113 -18.20 4.80 -2.07
N SER A 114 -17.81 5.69 -2.98
CA SER A 114 -18.72 6.46 -3.82
C SER A 114 -18.26 6.59 -5.27
N GLY A 115 -19.21 6.46 -6.20
CA GLY A 115 -18.98 6.70 -7.62
C GLY A 115 -18.26 5.58 -8.38
N PHE A 116 -18.21 4.37 -7.83
CA PHE A 116 -17.68 3.16 -8.49
C PHE A 116 -18.81 2.27 -9.00
N GLU A 117 -18.56 1.57 -10.12
CA GLU A 117 -19.47 0.59 -10.73
C GLU A 117 -19.56 -0.69 -9.89
N SER A 118 -20.63 -1.49 -10.07
CA SER A 118 -20.93 -2.64 -9.21
C SER A 118 -19.79 -3.66 -9.13
N ALA A 119 -19.18 -4.01 -10.27
CA ALA A 119 -18.04 -4.95 -10.29
C ALA A 119 -16.83 -4.40 -9.52
N SER A 120 -16.42 -3.16 -9.80
CA SER A 120 -15.31 -2.51 -9.09
C SER A 120 -15.60 -2.30 -7.60
N ARG A 121 -16.86 -2.09 -7.24
CA ARG A 121 -17.30 -1.92 -5.85
C ARG A 121 -17.07 -3.18 -5.03
N GLU A 122 -17.29 -4.35 -5.64
CA GLU A 122 -17.12 -5.63 -4.96
C GLU A 122 -15.65 -5.91 -4.69
N VAL A 123 -14.79 -5.73 -5.69
CA VAL A 123 -13.33 -5.83 -5.53
C VAL A 123 -12.81 -4.88 -4.44
N LEU A 124 -13.32 -3.64 -4.42
CA LEU A 124 -12.99 -2.65 -3.41
C LEU A 124 -13.42 -3.07 -2.00
N ARG A 125 -14.62 -3.61 -1.88
CA ARG A 125 -15.16 -4.11 -0.61
C ARG A 125 -14.28 -5.23 -0.06
N GLU A 126 -13.96 -6.21 -0.88
CA GLU A 126 -13.10 -7.33 -0.51
C GLU A 126 -11.71 -6.86 -0.09
N ALA A 127 -11.10 -5.95 -0.87
CA ALA A 127 -9.81 -5.36 -0.55
C ALA A 127 -9.79 -4.62 0.80
N ILE A 128 -10.85 -3.85 1.11
CA ILE A 128 -10.99 -3.15 2.39
C ILE A 128 -11.04 -4.15 3.55
N VAL A 129 -11.87 -5.19 3.42
CA VAL A 129 -12.05 -6.20 4.47
C VAL A 129 -10.79 -7.04 4.68
N ALA A 130 -10.16 -7.48 3.59
CA ALA A 130 -8.94 -8.29 3.62
C ALA A 130 -7.76 -7.56 4.30
N THR A 131 -7.78 -6.22 4.30
CA THR A 131 -6.72 -5.39 4.92
C THR A 131 -7.13 -4.77 6.26
N GLY A 132 -8.13 -5.36 6.92
CA GLY A 132 -8.53 -5.05 8.29
C GLY A 132 -9.48 -3.87 8.45
N GLY A 133 -9.95 -3.28 7.35
CA GLY A 133 -10.97 -2.24 7.34
C GLY A 133 -12.39 -2.82 7.36
N ALA A 134 -13.35 -2.02 7.78
CA ALA A 134 -14.77 -2.32 7.69
C ALA A 134 -15.39 -1.54 6.53
N TYR A 135 -15.93 -2.24 5.55
CA TYR A 135 -16.71 -1.61 4.49
C TYR A 135 -18.10 -1.23 5.00
N ILE A 136 -18.48 0.04 4.86
CA ILE A 136 -19.81 0.54 5.18
C ILE A 136 -20.49 1.16 3.95
N PRO A 137 -21.59 0.56 3.45
CA PRO A 137 -22.24 1.03 2.22
C PRO A 137 -22.91 2.39 2.43
N THR A 138 -23.40 2.66 3.65
CA THR A 138 -24.06 3.92 4.01
C THR A 138 -23.06 4.87 4.67
N LEU A 139 -22.97 6.08 4.14
CA LEU A 139 -22.17 7.15 4.72
C LEU A 139 -22.91 7.70 5.95
N ASN A 140 -22.21 7.78 7.08
CA ASN A 140 -22.77 8.20 8.37
C ASN A 140 -21.78 9.11 9.10
N ALA A 141 -22.23 10.29 9.54
CA ALA A 141 -21.39 11.34 10.16
C ALA A 141 -20.56 10.86 11.37
N GLY A 142 -21.14 10.04 12.25
CA GLY A 142 -20.47 9.57 13.47
C GLY A 142 -19.73 8.23 13.31
N THR A 143 -19.95 7.52 12.21
CA THR A 143 -19.41 6.16 12.04
C THR A 143 -18.54 5.95 10.81
N THR A 144 -18.52 6.86 9.85
CA THR A 144 -17.58 6.75 8.73
C THR A 144 -16.29 7.46 9.08
N ASP A 145 -15.17 6.72 9.00
CA ASP A 145 -13.86 7.30 9.23
C ASP A 145 -13.28 7.88 7.93
N VAL A 146 -13.59 7.27 6.76
CA VAL A 146 -13.06 7.70 5.45
C VAL A 146 -14.09 7.45 4.34
N LEU A 147 -14.22 8.41 3.41
CA LEU A 147 -14.90 8.21 2.13
C LEU A 147 -13.87 8.06 1.00
N VAL A 148 -13.85 6.92 0.32
CA VAL A 148 -13.11 6.74 -0.93
C VAL A 148 -14.04 7.04 -2.09
N ALA A 149 -13.73 8.04 -2.90
CA ALA A 149 -14.58 8.44 -4.03
C ALA A 149 -13.81 8.48 -5.35
N ARG A 150 -14.50 8.11 -6.44
CA ARG A 150 -13.95 8.23 -7.80
C ARG A 150 -13.77 9.68 -8.23
N ARG A 151 -14.70 10.55 -7.82
CA ARG A 151 -14.76 11.98 -8.18
C ARG A 151 -15.21 12.82 -6.99
N ALA A 152 -14.84 14.10 -7.00
CA ALA A 152 -15.30 15.12 -6.04
C ALA A 152 -16.76 15.54 -6.32
N THR A 153 -17.66 14.57 -6.51
CA THR A 153 -19.05 14.83 -6.91
C THR A 153 -20.01 13.85 -6.25
N GLY A 154 -21.29 14.23 -6.20
CA GLY A 154 -22.38 13.39 -5.76
C GLY A 154 -22.74 13.54 -4.28
N ALA A 155 -23.93 13.06 -3.91
CA ALA A 155 -24.53 13.29 -2.59
C ALA A 155 -23.63 12.83 -1.43
N LYS A 156 -22.99 11.66 -1.55
CA LYS A 156 -22.07 11.17 -0.52
C LYS A 156 -20.83 12.06 -0.36
N TYR A 157 -20.26 12.59 -1.44
CA TYR A 157 -19.09 13.47 -1.34
C TYR A 157 -19.45 14.78 -0.64
N HIS A 158 -20.54 15.42 -1.04
CA HIS A 158 -20.99 16.66 -0.41
C HIS A 158 -21.37 16.46 1.06
N ALA A 159 -22.03 15.34 1.39
CA ALA A 159 -22.34 14.99 2.78
C ALA A 159 -21.07 14.73 3.60
N ALA A 160 -20.12 13.97 3.06
CA ALA A 160 -18.84 13.71 3.74
C ALA A 160 -18.04 14.99 3.96
N ALA A 161 -18.00 15.89 2.98
CA ALA A 161 -17.38 17.20 3.10
C ALA A 161 -18.06 18.05 4.19
N ALA A 162 -19.40 18.07 4.23
CA ALA A 162 -20.16 18.78 5.26
C ALA A 162 -19.92 18.21 6.67
N TRP A 163 -19.69 16.90 6.78
CA TRP A 163 -19.39 16.21 8.04
C TRP A 163 -17.90 16.18 8.38
N ASN A 164 -17.06 16.85 7.58
CA ASN A 164 -15.61 16.87 7.73
C ASN A 164 -14.97 15.46 7.74
N ILE A 165 -15.60 14.52 7.04
CA ILE A 165 -15.07 13.18 6.83
C ILE A 165 -14.03 13.26 5.69
N PRO A 166 -12.81 12.74 5.90
CA PRO A 166 -11.78 12.69 4.87
C PRO A 166 -12.29 12.04 3.57
N CYS A 167 -12.27 12.81 2.48
CA CYS A 167 -12.65 12.36 1.15
C CYS A 167 -11.40 12.14 0.30
N VAL A 168 -11.06 10.89 0.03
CA VAL A 168 -9.84 10.49 -0.67
C VAL A 168 -10.14 9.80 -1.99
N SER A 169 -9.20 9.88 -2.92
CA SER A 169 -9.25 9.11 -4.16
C SER A 169 -8.97 7.63 -3.95
N ARG A 170 -9.32 6.80 -4.95
CA ARG A 170 -8.98 5.37 -5.02
C ARG A 170 -7.49 5.10 -4.76
N GLY A 171 -6.59 5.98 -5.23
CA GLY A 171 -5.14 5.80 -5.06
C GLY A 171 -4.68 5.79 -3.61
N TRP A 172 -5.41 6.41 -2.67
CA TRP A 172 -5.09 6.29 -1.24
C TRP A 172 -5.23 4.85 -0.75
N LEU A 173 -6.30 4.19 -1.19
CA LEU A 173 -6.58 2.82 -0.82
C LEU A 173 -5.50 1.92 -1.42
N ASP A 174 -5.30 1.97 -2.73
CA ASP A 174 -4.32 1.13 -3.42
C ASP A 174 -2.91 1.27 -2.84
N ASP A 175 -2.43 2.50 -2.63
CA ASP A 175 -1.13 2.73 -2.01
C ASP A 175 -1.09 2.20 -0.57
N SER A 176 -2.18 2.32 0.21
CA SER A 176 -2.21 1.78 1.57
C SER A 176 -2.10 0.25 1.58
N LEU A 177 -2.73 -0.43 0.62
CA LEU A 177 -2.61 -1.87 0.45
C LEU A 177 -1.18 -2.26 0.01
N ILE A 178 -0.64 -1.60 -1.01
CA ILE A 178 0.69 -1.89 -1.58
C ILE A 178 1.78 -1.69 -0.53
N TYR A 179 1.74 -0.60 0.22
CA TYR A 179 2.77 -0.29 1.22
C TYR A 179 2.53 -0.98 2.57
N GLY A 180 1.41 -1.68 2.75
CA GLY A 180 1.08 -2.42 3.97
C GLY A 180 0.82 -1.56 5.20
N HIS A 181 0.62 -0.24 5.04
CA HIS A 181 0.30 0.68 6.13
C HIS A 181 -0.54 1.85 5.63
N ARG A 182 -1.31 2.49 6.53
CA ARG A 182 -2.19 3.61 6.18
C ARG A 182 -1.39 4.78 5.60
N ARG A 183 -1.77 5.23 4.40
CA ARG A 183 -1.20 6.43 3.78
C ARG A 183 -1.82 7.71 4.36
N ASP A 184 -1.06 8.79 4.28
CA ASP A 184 -1.55 10.12 4.67
C ASP A 184 -2.65 10.56 3.70
N MET A 185 -3.88 10.63 4.22
CA MET A 185 -5.09 10.96 3.45
C MET A 185 -5.00 12.31 2.75
N ARG A 186 -4.28 13.29 3.33
CA ARG A 186 -4.17 14.66 2.80
C ARG A 186 -3.50 14.70 1.42
N LYS A 187 -2.65 13.71 1.12
CA LYS A 187 -1.97 13.59 -0.18
C LYS A 187 -2.89 13.10 -1.29
N TYR A 188 -4.06 12.60 -0.94
CA TYR A 188 -5.02 11.98 -1.86
C TYR A 188 -6.39 12.65 -1.79
N THR A 189 -6.49 13.81 -1.13
CA THR A 189 -7.72 14.60 -1.04
C THR A 189 -8.21 14.93 -2.44
N LEU A 190 -9.50 14.65 -2.67
CA LEU A 190 -10.17 15.08 -3.88
C LEU A 190 -10.38 16.60 -3.79
N SER A 191 -9.55 17.36 -4.51
CA SER A 191 -9.77 18.80 -4.67
C SER A 191 -10.82 19.06 -5.75
N ASP A 192 -11.57 20.14 -5.59
CA ASP A 192 -12.31 20.74 -6.68
C ASP A 192 -11.37 20.89 -7.88
N VAL A 193 -11.84 20.47 -9.04
CA VAL A 193 -11.11 19.97 -10.22
C VAL A 193 -10.09 20.95 -10.84
N LYS A 194 -9.82 22.13 -10.25
CA LYS A 194 -9.03 23.21 -10.87
C LYS A 194 -7.51 23.15 -10.68
N LEU A 195 -6.96 22.63 -9.58
CA LEU A 195 -5.51 22.73 -9.29
C LEU A 195 -4.69 21.43 -9.48
N MET A 196 -5.21 20.28 -9.02
CA MET A 196 -4.59 18.96 -9.29
C MET A 196 -4.72 18.55 -10.76
N GLY A 197 -5.77 19.05 -11.41
CA GLY A 197 -5.96 18.92 -12.84
C GLY A 197 -4.79 19.48 -13.62
N LYS A 198 -4.12 20.58 -13.19
CA LYS A 198 -3.01 21.14 -13.97
C LYS A 198 -1.80 20.20 -13.95
N ARG A 199 -1.23 19.87 -12.79
CA ARG A 199 -0.03 19.01 -12.70
C ARG A 199 -0.22 17.57 -13.18
N LYS A 200 -1.41 16.98 -12.96
CA LYS A 200 -1.75 15.63 -13.43
C LYS A 200 -2.18 15.62 -14.91
N ARG A 201 -2.73 16.72 -15.44
CA ARG A 201 -2.84 16.96 -16.89
C ARG A 201 -1.49 17.35 -17.48
N ASP A 202 -0.56 17.96 -16.77
CA ASP A 202 0.72 18.37 -17.34
C ASP A 202 1.57 17.11 -17.50
N LEU A 203 1.63 16.25 -16.47
CA LEU A 203 2.28 14.93 -16.56
C LEU A 203 1.49 13.95 -17.42
N GLY A 204 0.15 14.02 -17.37
CA GLY A 204 -0.76 13.23 -18.19
C GLY A 204 -0.72 13.64 -19.65
N LEU A 205 -0.62 14.93 -19.99
CA LEU A 205 -0.40 15.48 -21.33
C LEU A 205 1.05 15.28 -21.75
N GLU A 206 2.06 15.28 -20.87
CA GLU A 206 3.43 14.94 -21.29
C GLU A 206 3.51 13.48 -21.71
N ILE A 207 2.84 12.58 -20.98
CA ILE A 207 2.76 11.16 -21.31
C ILE A 207 1.79 10.91 -22.48
N GLU A 208 0.59 11.52 -22.50
CA GLU A 208 -0.39 11.42 -23.59
C GLU A 208 0.11 12.12 -24.86
N ASN A 209 0.81 13.26 -24.80
CA ASN A 209 1.43 13.86 -25.99
C ASN A 209 2.57 12.97 -26.48
N ASN A 210 3.47 12.49 -25.62
CA ASN A 210 4.54 11.59 -26.06
C ASN A 210 3.99 10.27 -26.63
N ILE A 211 2.98 9.66 -26.01
CA ILE A 211 2.40 8.39 -26.48
C ILE A 211 1.46 8.60 -27.67
N ALA A 212 0.61 9.61 -27.70
CA ALA A 212 -0.28 9.88 -28.83
C ALA A 212 0.50 10.39 -30.06
N GLU A 213 1.57 11.17 -29.88
CA GLU A 213 2.47 11.56 -30.97
C GLU A 213 3.25 10.33 -31.50
N LEU A 214 3.64 9.40 -30.61
CA LEU A 214 4.20 8.10 -31.01
C LEU A 214 3.19 7.19 -31.73
N VAL A 215 1.96 7.09 -31.26
CA VAL A 215 0.88 6.28 -31.87
C VAL A 215 0.53 6.85 -33.24
N ARG A 216 0.54 8.19 -33.39
CA ARG A 216 0.42 8.85 -34.71
C ARG A 216 1.61 8.57 -35.61
N ALA A 217 2.84 8.56 -35.08
CA ALA A 217 4.06 8.27 -35.83
C ALA A 217 4.20 6.78 -36.22
N THR A 218 3.65 5.87 -35.43
CA THR A 218 3.66 4.41 -35.67
C THR A 218 2.49 3.94 -36.54
N HIS A 219 1.51 4.81 -36.80
CA HIS A 219 0.37 4.51 -37.66
C HIS A 219 0.74 4.28 -39.14
N ASP A 220 1.98 4.60 -39.52
CA ASP A 220 2.46 4.54 -40.90
C ASP A 220 3.63 3.58 -41.14
N THR A 221 4.05 2.76 -40.16
CA THR A 221 5.08 1.75 -40.46
C THR A 221 5.11 0.56 -39.51
N CYS A 222 4.88 -0.61 -40.09
CA CYS A 222 5.45 -1.91 -39.73
C CYS A 222 4.89 -2.66 -38.52
N VAL A 223 4.66 -3.96 -38.74
CA VAL A 223 4.54 -5.00 -37.70
C VAL A 223 5.90 -5.11 -37.00
N SER A 224 6.12 -4.27 -35.99
CA SER A 224 7.35 -4.27 -35.19
C SER A 224 7.34 -5.48 -34.23
N ARG A 225 8.52 -6.08 -34.01
CA ARG A 225 8.75 -7.13 -32.99
C ARG A 225 9.44 -6.56 -31.75
N ALA A 226 9.29 -5.25 -31.50
CA ALA A 226 10.01 -4.54 -30.44
C ALA A 226 9.75 -5.13 -29.04
N PHE A 227 8.62 -5.82 -28.86
CA PHE A 227 8.21 -6.43 -27.60
C PHE A 227 8.06 -7.95 -27.70
N ASP A 228 8.70 -8.59 -28.68
CA ASP A 228 8.74 -10.05 -28.75
C ASP A 228 9.31 -10.62 -27.43
N SER A 229 8.60 -11.59 -26.86
CA SER A 229 8.88 -12.21 -25.56
C SER A 229 8.83 -11.25 -24.35
N VAL A 230 8.25 -10.06 -24.50
CA VAL A 230 7.99 -9.13 -23.38
C VAL A 230 6.66 -9.49 -22.72
N ILE A 231 6.72 -9.84 -21.44
CA ILE A 231 5.56 -10.01 -20.57
C ILE A 231 5.64 -8.91 -19.51
N ALA A 232 4.84 -7.87 -19.69
CA ALA A 232 4.89 -6.67 -18.89
C ALA A 232 3.85 -6.70 -17.76
N PHE A 233 4.26 -6.29 -16.57
CA PHE A 233 3.38 -5.87 -15.49
C PHE A 233 3.52 -4.36 -15.30
N VAL A 234 2.40 -3.65 -15.25
CA VAL A 234 2.39 -2.19 -15.07
C VAL A 234 2.12 -1.88 -13.60
N ALA A 235 3.09 -1.31 -12.89
CA ALA A 235 2.98 -1.04 -11.47
C ALA A 235 1.87 0.01 -11.21
N GLU A 236 0.83 -0.38 -10.46
CA GLU A 236 -0.47 0.30 -10.44
C GLU A 236 -0.50 1.69 -9.79
N CYS A 237 0.60 2.14 -9.19
CA CYS A 237 0.67 3.46 -8.59
C CYS A 237 1.12 4.50 -9.63
N SER A 238 0.14 5.24 -10.19
CA SER A 238 0.29 6.56 -10.88
C SER A 238 0.18 6.63 -12.40
N ILE A 239 -0.17 5.56 -13.13
CA ILE A 239 -0.44 5.65 -14.58
C ILE A 239 -1.96 5.78 -14.82
N PRO A 240 -2.45 6.86 -15.46
CA PRO A 240 -3.87 7.02 -15.82
C PRO A 240 -4.40 5.84 -16.66
N ASP A 241 -5.69 5.53 -16.54
CA ASP A 241 -6.31 4.41 -17.29
C ASP A 241 -6.18 4.58 -18.81
N THR A 242 -6.21 5.82 -19.32
CA THR A 242 -5.98 6.15 -20.74
C THR A 242 -4.60 5.70 -21.21
N VAL A 243 -3.57 6.11 -20.48
CA VAL A 243 -2.18 5.72 -20.75
C VAL A 243 -1.98 4.21 -20.61
N ARG A 244 -2.68 3.56 -19.68
CA ARG A 244 -2.63 2.09 -19.54
C ARG A 244 -3.18 1.42 -20.80
N SER A 245 -4.31 1.89 -21.32
CA SER A 245 -4.86 1.40 -22.59
C SER A 245 -3.90 1.64 -23.75
N ASP A 246 -3.20 2.78 -23.80
CA ASP A 246 -2.23 3.03 -24.87
C ASP A 246 -0.99 2.13 -24.76
N ILE A 247 -0.49 1.87 -23.55
CA ILE A 247 0.59 0.90 -23.30
C ILE A 247 0.15 -0.50 -23.76
N ASP A 248 -1.10 -0.89 -23.51
CA ASP A 248 -1.65 -2.19 -23.93
C ASP A 248 -1.66 -2.31 -25.46
N VAL A 249 -2.07 -1.25 -26.13
CA VAL A 249 -2.07 -1.16 -27.59
C VAL A 249 -0.65 -1.26 -28.14
N LEU A 250 0.30 -0.49 -27.61
CA LEU A 250 1.71 -0.52 -28.06
C LEU A 250 2.39 -1.86 -27.82
N LEU A 251 2.18 -2.47 -26.65
CA LEU A 251 2.67 -3.81 -26.34
C LEU A 251 2.09 -4.82 -27.34
N SER A 252 0.77 -4.79 -27.56
CA SER A 252 0.10 -5.71 -28.47
C SER A 252 0.62 -5.57 -29.91
N TYR A 253 0.83 -4.34 -30.39
CA TYR A 253 1.42 -4.10 -31.72
C TYR A 253 2.85 -4.64 -31.85
N GLY A 254 3.65 -4.53 -30.79
CA GLY A 254 5.03 -5.03 -30.77
C GLY A 254 5.16 -6.51 -30.39
N GLN A 255 4.06 -7.26 -30.29
CA GLN A 255 3.99 -8.68 -29.86
C GLN A 255 4.34 -8.94 -28.38
N GLY A 256 4.22 -7.92 -27.54
CA GLY A 256 4.28 -8.03 -26.09
C GLY A 256 2.93 -8.37 -25.48
N THR A 257 2.97 -8.94 -24.28
CA THR A 257 1.78 -9.28 -23.49
C THR A 257 1.79 -8.50 -22.18
N ARG A 258 0.66 -7.90 -21.78
CA ARG A 258 0.51 -7.35 -20.43
C ARG A 258 -0.23 -8.34 -19.53
N LEU A 259 0.30 -8.57 -18.33
CA LEU A 259 -0.42 -9.26 -17.27
C LEU A 259 -1.08 -8.27 -16.30
N PRO A 260 -2.31 -8.58 -15.83
CA PRO A 260 -2.99 -7.74 -14.84
C PRO A 260 -2.41 -7.91 -13.43
N VAL A 261 -1.63 -8.96 -13.20
CA VAL A 261 -1.04 -9.30 -11.91
C VAL A 261 0.44 -9.60 -12.08
N LEU A 262 1.21 -9.33 -11.04
CA LEU A 262 2.62 -9.68 -10.98
C LEU A 262 2.77 -11.20 -10.85
N ALA A 263 3.56 -11.83 -11.70
CA ALA A 263 3.74 -13.28 -11.75
C ALA A 263 5.17 -13.65 -12.19
N ALA A 264 5.58 -14.90 -11.96
CA ALA A 264 6.92 -15.37 -12.30
C ALA A 264 7.28 -15.22 -13.78
N ALA A 265 6.28 -15.26 -14.67
CA ALA A 265 6.41 -15.09 -16.11
C ALA A 265 6.65 -13.62 -16.53
N VAL A 266 6.44 -12.64 -15.64
CA VAL A 266 6.69 -11.23 -15.94
C VAL A 266 8.18 -11.04 -16.19
N THR A 267 8.50 -10.49 -17.37
CA THR A 267 9.87 -10.14 -17.75
C THR A 267 10.16 -8.65 -17.52
N HIS A 268 9.12 -7.80 -17.51
CA HIS A 268 9.26 -6.34 -17.34
C HIS A 268 8.27 -5.79 -16.34
N VAL A 269 8.75 -4.99 -15.39
CA VAL A 269 7.93 -4.16 -14.53
C VAL A 269 8.02 -2.73 -15.01
N ILE A 270 6.90 -2.20 -15.51
CA ILE A 270 6.81 -0.84 -16.04
C ILE A 270 6.38 0.11 -14.92
N VAL A 271 7.19 1.13 -14.65
CA VAL A 271 6.93 2.13 -13.61
C VAL A 271 6.74 3.54 -14.18
N PRO A 272 6.04 4.44 -13.48
CA PRO A 272 5.93 5.84 -13.89
C PRO A 272 7.29 6.56 -13.98
N PRO A 273 7.44 7.57 -14.84
CA PRO A 273 8.71 8.27 -15.08
C PRO A 273 9.29 8.95 -13.83
N ASN A 274 8.43 9.34 -12.87
CA ASN A 274 8.80 10.03 -11.64
C ASN A 274 8.81 9.12 -10.40
N LEU A 275 8.53 7.82 -10.56
CA LEU A 275 8.56 6.89 -9.44
C LEU A 275 9.99 6.40 -9.24
N SER A 276 10.54 6.60 -8.05
CA SER A 276 11.72 5.85 -7.58
C SER A 276 11.22 4.67 -6.74
N PRO A 277 11.44 3.41 -7.16
CA PRO A 277 11.06 2.24 -6.41
C PRO A 277 11.72 2.24 -5.04
N THR A 278 10.93 2.02 -4.00
CA THR A 278 11.47 1.76 -2.66
C THR A 278 12.15 0.39 -2.62
N SER A 279 13.11 0.19 -1.71
CA SER A 279 13.77 -1.12 -1.52
C SER A 279 12.78 -2.26 -1.29
N TYR A 280 11.63 -1.98 -0.68
CA TYR A 280 10.52 -2.93 -0.52
C TYR A 280 9.86 -3.32 -1.84
N GLN A 281 9.56 -2.34 -2.72
CA GLN A 281 8.97 -2.61 -4.03
C GLN A 281 9.91 -3.44 -4.90
N ILE A 282 11.20 -3.10 -4.90
CA ILE A 282 12.23 -3.85 -5.61
C ILE A 282 12.28 -5.29 -5.07
N THR A 283 12.34 -5.45 -3.74
CA THR A 283 12.35 -6.77 -3.10
C THR A 283 11.09 -7.58 -3.42
N HIS A 284 9.91 -6.97 -3.36
CA HIS A 284 8.64 -7.60 -3.69
C HIS A 284 8.61 -8.06 -5.16
N TRP A 285 9.04 -7.22 -6.10
CA TRP A 285 9.13 -7.59 -7.52
C TRP A 285 10.13 -8.71 -7.75
N SER A 286 11.32 -8.64 -7.15
CA SER A 286 12.34 -9.69 -7.24
C SER A 286 11.89 -11.02 -6.65
N GLN A 287 11.02 -11.02 -5.63
CA GLN A 287 10.47 -12.24 -5.04
C GLN A 287 9.41 -12.93 -5.91
N HIS A 288 8.68 -12.16 -6.73
CA HIS A 288 7.55 -12.66 -7.51
C HIS A 288 7.86 -12.80 -9.01
N THR A 289 9.07 -12.43 -9.44
CA THR A 289 9.52 -12.49 -10.83
C THR A 289 10.87 -13.19 -10.93
N ASN A 290 11.15 -13.85 -12.05
CA ASN A 290 12.46 -14.42 -12.32
C ASN A 290 13.42 -13.35 -12.86
N SER A 291 13.77 -12.36 -12.02
CA SER A 291 14.67 -11.25 -12.37
C SER A 291 14.12 -10.31 -13.46
N ALA A 292 12.87 -9.86 -13.31
CA ALA A 292 12.26 -8.91 -14.25
C ALA A 292 13.03 -7.58 -14.30
N HIS A 293 13.10 -6.98 -15.49
CA HIS A 293 13.65 -5.64 -15.68
C HIS A 293 12.67 -4.59 -15.18
N VAL A 294 13.12 -3.70 -14.29
CA VAL A 294 12.31 -2.59 -13.79
C VAL A 294 12.64 -1.33 -14.59
N VAL A 295 11.72 -0.89 -15.44
CA VAL A 295 11.96 0.20 -16.40
C VAL A 295 10.86 1.26 -16.35
N LYS A 296 11.22 2.51 -16.66
CA LYS A 296 10.26 3.62 -16.80
C LYS A 296 9.36 3.40 -18.02
N ALA A 297 8.13 3.92 -17.95
CA ALA A 297 7.17 3.87 -19.07
C ALA A 297 7.69 4.49 -20.39
N SER A 298 8.65 5.40 -20.32
CA SER A 298 9.32 5.95 -21.51
C SER A 298 10.09 4.91 -22.34
N TRP A 299 10.41 3.74 -21.77
CA TRP A 299 11.02 2.63 -22.50
C TRP A 299 10.08 2.02 -23.55
N ILE A 300 8.79 1.85 -23.20
CA ILE A 300 7.75 1.37 -24.13
C ILE A 300 7.63 2.34 -25.28
N ALA A 301 7.56 3.64 -24.96
CA ALA A 301 7.53 4.68 -25.97
C ALA A 301 8.74 4.58 -26.90
N ALA A 302 9.97 4.69 -26.37
CA ALA A 302 11.18 4.69 -27.19
C ALA A 302 11.33 3.42 -28.06
N SER A 303 10.98 2.24 -27.54
CA SER A 303 11.04 0.98 -28.28
C SER A 303 9.98 0.86 -29.38
N ALA A 304 8.79 1.40 -29.13
CA ALA A 304 7.74 1.48 -30.14
C ALA A 304 8.13 2.45 -31.26
N THR A 305 8.69 3.62 -30.94
CA THR A 305 9.12 4.61 -31.94
C THR A 305 10.22 4.08 -32.85
N SER A 306 11.20 3.37 -32.28
CA SER A 306 12.33 2.85 -33.05
C SER A 306 12.01 1.55 -33.80
N GLY A 307 10.80 0.99 -33.61
CA GLY A 307 10.40 -0.32 -34.12
C GLY A 307 11.27 -1.49 -33.61
N SER A 308 12.05 -1.27 -32.57
CA SER A 308 13.05 -2.21 -32.05
C SER A 308 13.20 -2.05 -30.54
N ARG A 309 13.50 -3.15 -29.83
CA ARG A 309 13.62 -3.13 -28.37
C ARG A 309 14.79 -2.26 -27.93
N GLN A 310 14.51 -1.20 -27.16
CA GLN A 310 15.57 -0.38 -26.59
C GLN A 310 16.22 -1.09 -25.40
N PRO A 311 17.51 -0.85 -25.11
CA PRO A 311 18.17 -1.46 -23.95
C PRO A 311 17.56 -0.95 -22.64
N GLU A 312 17.16 -1.86 -21.77
CA GLU A 312 16.46 -1.58 -20.50
C GLU A 312 17.30 -0.74 -19.55
N VAL A 313 18.63 -0.87 -19.61
CA VAL A 313 19.60 -0.15 -18.76
C VAL A 313 19.46 1.37 -18.84
N PHE A 314 19.10 1.93 -20.00
CA PHE A 314 18.93 3.38 -20.16
C PHE A 314 17.64 3.92 -19.55
N PHE A 315 16.72 3.02 -19.21
CA PHE A 315 15.41 3.32 -18.66
C PHE A 315 15.19 2.69 -17.29
N ALA A 316 16.22 2.04 -16.75
CA ALA A 316 16.22 1.43 -15.44
C ALA A 316 16.03 2.49 -14.36
N VAL A 317 15.47 2.06 -13.23
CA VAL A 317 15.11 2.95 -12.12
C VAL A 317 16.02 2.71 -10.90
N CYS A 318 17.02 1.85 -11.07
CA CYS A 318 18.07 1.51 -10.12
C CYS A 318 19.37 1.30 -10.91
#